data_AF-A0A1F7N4B8-F1
#
_entry.id   AF-A0A1F7N4B8-F1
#
_cell.length_a   1.000
_cell.length_b   1.000
_cell.length_c   1.000
_cell.angle_alpha   90.00
_cell.angle_beta   90.00
_cell.angle_gamma   90.00
#
_symmetry.space_group_name_H-M   'P 1'
#
loop_
_entity.id
_entity.type
_entity.pdbx_description
1 polymer ?
#
loop_
_entity_poly.entity_id
_entity_poly.type
_entity_poly.pdbx_seq_one_letter_code
_entity_poly.pdbx_strand_id
1 'polypeptide(L)'
;MPSDDRVQPVLAALEAPIRAFHSTLVATAEEVRGYLATRQSTWAARVARVRAELGPLAAGRVDAERFAELFDGHQEVDPIAIETMTRALDALTALAARSDRLCRVEVAPDASLHEAVGRALAEIGRAFGAARIVHEVRAGRYKPGSDDRPAEALPFARWTRAERRLGPPLVVRVPGSALRAAALAEFLDGRQRIVLVVEGECAPVPLVRLVTPGTFVLQTADAAGLDRLLRWDGPGIAALVPDGAARFVHDPAAGAHAWERVTLESVPDRVPRKAIGGLSATQQAEELELLQSLATRPAGAGPRAGEPAGGPGAAPGAGEPADKLAAWILSRVDLSDLG
;
A
#
# COMPACT_ATOMS: atom_id res chain seq x y z
N MET A 1 1.37 -30.85 -2.69
CA MET A 1 0.86 -29.84 -3.65
C MET A 1 2.07 -29.23 -4.32
N PRO A 2 2.17 -29.20 -5.65
CA PRO A 2 3.25 -28.46 -6.29
C PRO A 2 3.09 -26.99 -5.92
N SER A 3 4.19 -26.33 -5.56
CA SER A 3 4.21 -24.88 -5.42
C SER A 3 3.70 -24.28 -6.73
N ASP A 4 2.72 -23.38 -6.69
CA ASP A 4 2.25 -22.71 -7.90
C ASP A 4 3.43 -21.91 -8.48
N ASP A 5 4.00 -22.40 -9.59
CA ASP A 5 5.23 -21.89 -10.22
C ASP A 5 5.14 -20.40 -10.60
N ARG A 6 3.92 -19.82 -10.58
CA ARG A 6 3.62 -18.42 -10.92
C ARG A 6 4.10 -17.41 -9.88
N VAL A 7 4.38 -17.82 -8.64
CA VAL A 7 4.82 -16.90 -7.57
C VAL A 7 6.23 -16.36 -7.84
N GLN A 8 7.12 -17.21 -8.35
CA GLN A 8 8.52 -16.85 -8.55
C GLN A 8 8.71 -15.78 -9.66
N PRO A 9 8.04 -15.89 -10.83
CA PRO A 9 8.03 -14.81 -11.83
C PRO A 9 7.49 -13.48 -11.30
N VAL A 10 6.45 -13.50 -10.47
CA VAL A 10 5.88 -12.28 -9.86
C VAL A 10 6.90 -11.61 -8.94
N LEU A 11 7.56 -12.39 -8.08
CA LEU A 11 8.59 -11.86 -7.19
C LEU A 11 9.79 -11.31 -7.95
N ALA A 12 10.20 -11.96 -9.04
CA ALA A 12 11.25 -11.45 -9.92
C ALA A 12 10.86 -10.11 -10.54
N ALA A 13 9.62 -9.97 -11.02
CA ALA A 13 9.12 -8.70 -11.55
C ALA A 13 9.13 -7.58 -10.49
N LEU A 14 8.84 -7.91 -9.23
CA LEU A 14 8.76 -6.97 -8.11
C LEU A 14 10.08 -6.81 -7.33
N GLU A 15 11.17 -7.42 -7.78
CA GLU A 15 12.42 -7.48 -7.02
C GLU A 15 12.99 -6.09 -6.72
N ALA A 16 13.03 -5.21 -7.73
CA ALA A 16 13.59 -3.86 -7.59
C ALA A 16 12.90 -3.03 -6.49
N PRO A 17 11.56 -2.84 -6.47
CA PRO A 17 10.90 -2.10 -5.39
C PRO A 17 11.00 -2.78 -4.02
N ILE A 18 10.97 -4.13 -3.96
CA ILE A 18 11.16 -4.86 -2.69
C ILE A 18 12.56 -4.59 -2.13
N ARG A 19 13.59 -4.66 -2.98
CA ARG A 19 14.98 -4.40 -2.60
C ARG A 19 15.19 -2.94 -2.18
N ALA A 20 14.55 -1.98 -2.84
CA ALA A 20 14.62 -0.57 -2.48
C ALA A 20 14.05 -0.32 -1.07
N PHE A 21 12.91 -0.92 -0.75
CA PHE A 21 12.32 -0.83 0.59
C PHE A 21 13.23 -1.49 1.64
N HIS A 22 13.73 -2.71 1.36
CA HIS A 22 14.66 -3.42 2.25
C HIS A 22 15.94 -2.62 2.52
N SER A 23 16.54 -2.04 1.49
CA SER A 23 17.73 -1.19 1.63
C SER A 23 17.46 0.03 2.51
N THR A 24 16.26 0.62 2.41
CA THR A 24 15.83 1.74 3.27
C THR A 24 15.73 1.31 4.74
N LEU A 25 15.17 0.12 5.01
CA LEU A 25 15.11 -0.43 6.37
C LEU A 25 16.50 -0.65 6.96
N VAL A 26 17.40 -1.28 6.20
CA VAL A 26 18.78 -1.54 6.65
C VAL A 26 19.51 -0.23 6.91
N ALA A 27 19.45 0.73 5.98
CA ALA A 27 20.10 2.03 6.15
C ALA A 27 19.57 2.76 7.40
N THR A 28 18.26 2.76 7.63
CA THR A 28 17.65 3.36 8.82
C THR A 28 18.12 2.67 10.10
N ALA A 29 18.19 1.34 10.11
CA ALA A 29 18.68 0.57 11.26
C ALA A 29 20.16 0.87 11.57
N GLU A 30 21.03 0.94 10.55
CA GLU A 30 22.43 1.33 10.73
C GLU A 30 22.57 2.75 11.29
N GLU A 31 21.75 3.69 10.80
CA GLU A 31 21.77 5.08 11.26
C GLU A 31 21.36 5.19 12.75
N VAL A 32 20.35 4.42 13.16
CA VAL A 32 19.92 4.36 14.57
C VAL A 32 21.00 3.70 15.43
N ARG A 33 21.62 2.62 14.95
CA ARG A 33 22.71 1.94 15.66
C ARG A 33 23.91 2.87 15.88
N GLY A 34 24.33 3.59 14.84
CA GLY A 34 25.42 4.56 14.93
C GLY A 34 25.12 5.69 15.92
N TYR A 35 23.87 6.16 15.94
CA TYR A 35 23.42 7.15 16.90
C TYR A 35 23.50 6.65 18.35
N LEU A 36 23.01 5.44 18.62
CA LEU A 36 23.09 4.82 19.95
C LEU A 36 24.54 4.58 20.38
N ALA A 37 25.41 4.11 19.50
CA ALA A 37 26.83 3.89 19.77
C ALA A 37 27.59 5.21 20.09
N THR A 38 27.28 6.28 19.36
CA THR A 38 27.86 7.62 19.60
C THR A 38 27.44 8.15 20.98
N ARG A 39 26.18 7.92 21.37
CA ARG A 39 25.70 8.30 22.71
C ARG A 39 26.35 7.47 23.83
N GLN A 40 26.45 6.15 23.65
CA GLN A 40 27.10 5.25 24.62
C GLN A 40 28.58 5.60 24.83
N SER A 41 29.32 5.89 23.76
CA SER A 41 30.73 6.30 23.86
C SER A 41 30.90 7.64 24.57
N THR A 42 30.02 8.61 24.32
CA THR A 42 30.01 9.90 25.03
C THR A 42 29.76 9.71 26.53
N TRP A 43 28.83 8.83 26.90
CA TRP A 43 28.58 8.48 28.29
C TRP A 43 29.77 7.79 28.95
N ALA A 44 30.36 6.78 28.29
CA ALA A 44 31.53 6.07 28.80
C ALA A 44 32.74 7.01 29.01
N ALA A 45 32.97 7.95 28.09
CA ALA A 45 34.02 8.96 28.22
C ALA A 45 33.76 9.89 29.43
N ARG A 46 32.51 10.27 29.69
CA ARG A 46 32.11 11.05 30.86
C ARG A 46 32.34 10.28 32.16
N VAL A 47 31.90 9.03 32.23
CA VAL A 47 32.14 8.16 33.40
C VAL A 47 33.64 7.97 33.65
N ALA A 48 34.44 7.80 32.59
CA ALA A 48 35.89 7.72 32.71
C ALA A 48 36.51 9.01 33.25
N ARG A 49 36.05 10.19 32.80
CA ARG A 49 36.47 11.49 33.33
C ARG A 49 36.11 11.64 34.81
N VAL A 50 34.88 11.35 35.18
CA VAL A 50 34.40 11.41 36.58
C VAL A 50 35.20 10.47 37.47
N ARG A 51 35.47 9.24 37.00
CA ARG A 51 36.32 8.27 37.70
C ARG A 51 37.75 8.79 37.89
N ALA A 52 38.32 9.48 36.90
CA ALA A 52 39.64 10.08 36.99
C ALA A 52 39.67 11.26 37.99
N GLU A 53 38.64 12.11 37.99
CA GLU A 53 38.50 13.25 38.90
C GLU A 53 38.28 12.82 40.36
N LEU A 54 37.51 11.75 40.58
CA LEU A 54 37.29 11.14 41.90
C LEU A 54 38.56 10.52 42.50
N GLY A 55 39.51 10.13 41.64
CA GLY A 55 40.81 9.60 42.03
C GLY A 55 40.76 8.25 42.78
N PRO A 56 41.93 7.74 43.23
CA PRO A 56 42.03 6.41 43.83
C PRO A 56 41.31 6.25 45.18
N LEU A 57 41.13 7.35 45.92
CA LEU A 57 40.51 7.33 47.26
C LEU A 57 39.00 7.05 47.23
N ALA A 58 38.34 7.33 46.10
CA ALA A 58 36.92 7.08 45.89
C ALA A 58 36.63 5.68 45.32
N ALA A 59 37.65 4.95 44.88
CA ALA A 59 37.51 3.62 44.30
C ALA A 59 36.83 2.65 45.28
N GLY A 60 35.69 2.07 44.87
CA GLY A 60 34.89 1.16 45.70
C GLY A 60 34.05 1.83 46.80
N ARG A 61 34.13 3.17 46.96
CA ARG A 61 33.32 3.95 47.92
C ARG A 61 32.28 4.83 47.23
N VAL A 62 32.59 5.31 46.03
CA VAL A 62 31.69 6.11 45.19
C VAL A 62 31.48 5.36 43.89
N ASP A 63 30.21 5.16 43.54
CA ASP A 63 29.83 4.67 42.22
C ASP A 63 29.99 5.80 41.21
N ALA A 64 31.04 5.71 40.38
CA ALA A 64 31.36 6.74 39.40
C ALA A 64 30.28 6.90 38.31
N GLU A 65 29.48 5.85 38.04
CA GLU A 65 28.37 5.92 37.09
C GLU A 65 27.24 6.75 37.69
N ARG A 66 26.77 6.40 38.89
CA ARG A 66 25.75 7.18 39.61
C ARG A 66 26.20 8.61 39.93
N PHE A 67 27.49 8.80 40.20
CA PHE A 67 28.03 10.13 40.48
C PHE A 67 28.09 10.99 39.21
N ALA A 68 28.38 10.39 38.04
CA ALA A 68 28.39 11.10 36.77
C ALA A 68 27.00 11.64 36.37
N GLU A 69 25.92 10.99 36.82
CA GLU A 69 24.52 11.42 36.62
C GLU A 69 24.21 12.77 37.31
N LEU A 70 24.91 13.11 38.40
CA LEU A 70 24.61 14.30 39.22
C LEU A 70 25.08 15.64 38.60
N PHE A 71 26.00 15.61 37.64
CA PHE A 71 26.62 16.82 37.05
C PHE A 71 25.91 17.31 35.78
N ASP A 72 24.61 17.07 35.68
CA ASP A 72 23.86 17.27 34.45
C ASP A 72 23.54 18.74 34.13
N GLY A 73 24.52 19.41 33.52
CA GLY A 73 24.33 20.66 32.82
C GLY A 73 24.00 20.41 31.35
N HIS A 74 22.71 20.47 30.99
CA HIS A 74 22.20 20.74 29.63
C HIS A 74 22.18 19.59 28.59
N GLN A 75 21.66 18.42 28.96
CA GLN A 75 20.71 17.61 28.18
C GLN A 75 20.56 16.27 28.89
N GLU A 76 19.56 16.16 29.77
CA GLU A 76 19.19 14.88 30.39
C GLU A 76 19.00 13.83 29.29
N VAL A 77 19.85 12.81 29.35
CA VAL A 77 19.68 11.60 28.57
C VAL A 77 18.53 10.86 29.22
N ASP A 78 17.30 11.09 28.74
CA ASP A 78 16.13 10.34 29.20
C ASP A 78 16.37 8.83 28.95
N PRO A 79 16.56 8.01 30.01
CA PRO A 79 16.80 6.58 29.85
C PRO A 79 15.66 5.88 29.11
N ILE A 80 14.44 6.39 29.27
CA ILE A 80 13.25 5.89 28.57
C ILE A 80 13.39 6.14 27.07
N ALA A 81 13.89 7.31 26.66
CA ALA A 81 14.14 7.61 25.26
C ALA A 81 15.20 6.68 24.63
N ILE A 82 16.26 6.31 25.36
CA ILE A 82 17.26 5.33 24.90
C ILE A 82 16.64 3.94 24.75
N GLU A 83 15.89 3.49 25.76
CA GLU A 83 15.22 2.18 25.72
C GLU A 83 14.24 2.12 24.54
N THR A 84 13.47 3.18 24.34
CA THR A 84 12.53 3.30 23.21
C THR A 84 13.24 3.29 21.86
N MET A 85 14.38 3.97 21.71
CA MET A 85 15.19 3.89 20.48
C MET A 85 15.76 2.49 20.25
N THR A 86 16.16 1.80 21.31
CA THR A 86 16.63 0.41 21.23
C THR A 86 15.52 -0.51 20.72
N ARG A 87 14.30 -0.40 21.29
CA ARG A 87 13.12 -1.14 20.82
C ARG A 87 12.79 -0.83 19.35
N ALA A 88 12.92 0.43 18.93
CA ALA A 88 12.74 0.83 17.53
C ALA A 88 13.80 0.20 16.60
N LEU A 89 15.06 0.16 17.03
CA LEU A 89 16.14 -0.52 16.30
C LEU A 89 15.89 -2.02 16.17
N ASP A 90 15.44 -2.67 17.24
CA ASP A 90 15.11 -4.10 17.22
C ASP A 90 13.98 -4.39 16.22
N ALA A 91 12.93 -3.56 16.20
CA ALA A 91 11.83 -3.69 15.25
C ALA A 91 12.31 -3.53 13.79
N LEU A 92 13.14 -2.52 13.49
CA LEU A 92 13.71 -2.31 12.16
C LEU A 92 14.60 -3.48 11.73
N THR A 93 15.44 -3.98 12.64
CA THR A 93 16.35 -5.10 12.39
C THR A 93 15.57 -6.40 12.15
N ALA A 94 14.52 -6.67 12.94
CA ALA A 94 13.65 -7.83 12.77
C ALA A 94 12.91 -7.80 11.41
N LEU A 95 12.44 -6.62 10.99
CA LEU A 95 11.81 -6.46 9.66
C LEU A 95 12.83 -6.66 8.53
N ALA A 96 14.02 -6.05 8.64
CA ALA A 96 15.08 -6.20 7.65
C ALA A 96 15.53 -7.66 7.50
N ALA A 97 15.57 -8.44 8.58
CA ALA A 97 15.92 -9.87 8.56
C ALA A 97 14.89 -10.73 7.79
N ARG A 98 13.63 -10.29 7.69
CA ARG A 98 12.60 -11.01 6.92
C ARG A 98 12.74 -10.82 5.40
N SER A 99 13.45 -9.80 4.94
CA SER A 99 13.72 -9.53 3.52
C SER A 99 12.43 -9.59 2.67
N ASP A 100 12.45 -10.31 1.55
CA ASP A 100 11.33 -10.52 0.64
C ASP A 100 10.12 -11.23 1.29
N ARG A 101 10.32 -12.05 2.33
CA ARG A 101 9.22 -12.72 3.07
C ARG A 101 8.29 -11.73 3.77
N LEU A 102 8.74 -10.49 4.00
CA LEU A 102 7.89 -9.43 4.53
C LEU A 102 6.79 -9.02 3.52
N CYS A 103 7.08 -9.16 2.23
CA CYS A 103 6.18 -8.76 1.14
C CYS A 103 5.31 -9.92 0.64
N ARG A 104 5.44 -11.12 1.21
CA ARG A 104 4.69 -12.32 0.83
C ARG A 104 3.56 -12.58 1.83
N VAL A 105 2.36 -12.82 1.33
CA VAL A 105 1.18 -13.12 2.12
C VAL A 105 0.54 -14.40 1.59
N GLU A 106 0.24 -15.32 2.50
CA GLU A 106 -0.45 -16.58 2.20
C GLU A 106 -1.83 -16.53 2.85
N VAL A 107 -2.89 -16.74 2.06
CA VAL A 107 -4.28 -16.73 2.54
C VAL A 107 -4.81 -18.16 2.51
N ALA A 108 -5.31 -18.64 3.65
CA ALA A 108 -5.97 -19.95 3.71
C ALA A 108 -7.36 -19.92 3.03
N PRO A 109 -7.90 -21.07 2.56
CA PRO A 109 -9.17 -21.11 1.82
C PRO A 109 -10.39 -20.52 2.54
N ASP A 110 -10.38 -20.50 3.88
CA ASP A 110 -11.42 -20.01 4.77
C ASP A 110 -11.05 -18.69 5.46
N ALA A 111 -9.85 -18.16 5.20
CA ALA A 111 -9.37 -16.93 5.80
C ALA A 111 -9.83 -15.68 5.03
N SER A 112 -9.96 -14.56 5.74
CA SER A 112 -10.25 -13.27 5.14
C SER A 112 -9.01 -12.71 4.42
N LEU A 113 -9.13 -12.52 3.10
CA LEU A 113 -8.12 -11.83 2.29
C LEU A 113 -7.84 -10.42 2.82
N HIS A 114 -8.90 -9.69 3.19
CA HIS A 114 -8.79 -8.34 3.73
C HIS A 114 -7.96 -8.31 5.03
N GLU A 115 -8.26 -9.19 5.99
CA GLU A 115 -7.52 -9.24 7.26
C GLU A 115 -6.08 -9.71 7.08
N ALA A 116 -5.83 -10.64 6.14
CA ALA A 116 -4.47 -11.10 5.85
C ALA A 116 -3.61 -9.96 5.28
N VAL A 117 -4.13 -9.21 4.30
CA VAL A 117 -3.45 -8.05 3.73
C VAL A 117 -3.31 -6.92 4.75
N GLY A 118 -4.37 -6.63 5.52
CA GLY A 118 -4.34 -5.62 6.57
C GLY A 118 -3.29 -5.91 7.64
N ARG A 119 -3.17 -7.16 8.08
CA ARG A 119 -2.11 -7.60 9.02
C ARG A 119 -0.71 -7.47 8.42
N ALA A 120 -0.53 -7.85 7.16
CA ALA A 120 0.76 -7.73 6.48
C ALA A 120 1.21 -6.27 6.34
N LEU A 121 0.30 -5.37 5.95
CA LEU A 121 0.57 -3.94 5.92
C LEU A 121 0.81 -3.41 7.33
N ALA A 122 0.05 -3.82 8.34
CA ALA A 122 0.28 -3.35 9.71
C ALA A 122 1.65 -3.77 10.25
N GLU A 123 2.10 -4.98 9.91
CA GLU A 123 3.44 -5.49 10.22
C GLU A 123 4.54 -4.66 9.55
N ILE A 124 4.40 -4.35 8.26
CA ILE A 124 5.31 -3.44 7.54
C ILE A 124 5.30 -2.05 8.19
N GLY A 125 4.13 -1.58 8.62
CA GLY A 125 3.92 -0.27 9.22
C GLY A 125 4.69 -0.06 10.51
N ARG A 126 5.12 -1.13 11.19
CA ARG A 126 6.03 -1.03 12.33
C ARG A 126 7.31 -0.27 11.99
N ALA A 127 7.82 -0.40 10.76
CA ALA A 127 8.99 0.36 10.31
C ALA A 127 8.74 1.87 10.39
N PHE A 128 7.56 2.32 9.96
CA PHE A 128 7.19 3.73 10.03
C PHE A 128 6.96 4.19 11.47
N GLY A 129 6.33 3.36 12.30
CA GLY A 129 6.21 3.61 13.75
C GLY A 129 7.57 3.80 14.42
N ALA A 130 8.50 2.87 14.19
CA ALA A 130 9.87 2.94 14.68
C ALA A 130 10.61 4.19 14.18
N ALA A 131 10.52 4.51 12.88
CA ALA A 131 11.16 5.67 12.29
C ALA A 131 10.64 7.01 12.85
N ARG A 132 9.32 7.13 13.06
CA ARG A 132 8.71 8.32 13.70
C ARG A 132 9.25 8.54 15.12
N ILE A 133 9.35 7.47 15.89
CA ILE A 133 9.86 7.53 17.26
C ILE A 133 11.33 7.92 17.29
N VAL A 134 12.16 7.33 16.42
CA VAL A 134 13.56 7.74 16.24
C VAL A 134 13.65 9.23 15.92
N HIS A 135 12.78 9.74 15.03
CA HIS A 135 12.75 11.15 14.68
C HIS A 135 12.40 12.04 15.88
N GLU A 136 11.36 11.70 16.66
CA GLU A 136 10.95 12.47 17.85
C GLU A 136 12.01 12.46 18.96
N VAL A 137 12.68 11.32 19.19
CA VAL A 137 13.77 11.23 20.18
C VAL A 137 14.96 12.07 19.75
N ARG A 138 15.37 12.00 18.47
CA ARG A 138 16.47 12.83 17.94
C ARG A 138 16.17 14.31 18.00
N ALA A 139 14.91 14.69 17.82
CA ALA A 139 14.47 16.06 17.92
C ALA A 139 14.29 16.57 19.36
N GLY A 140 14.47 15.72 20.38
CA GLY A 140 14.26 16.08 21.78
C GLY A 140 12.80 16.37 22.15
N ARG A 141 11.85 15.90 21.33
CA ARG A 141 10.40 16.13 21.51
C ARG A 141 9.65 14.91 22.06
N TYR A 142 10.38 13.81 22.26
CA TYR A 142 9.82 12.57 22.77
C TYR A 142 9.19 12.76 24.16
N LYS A 143 7.96 12.25 24.34
CA LYS A 143 7.21 12.29 25.59
C LYS A 143 6.78 10.87 25.96
N PRO A 144 7.30 10.31 27.06
CA PRO A 144 6.86 9.01 27.56
C PRO A 144 5.36 8.97 27.86
N GLY A 145 4.67 7.90 27.49
CA GLY A 145 3.28 7.62 27.85
C GLY A 145 2.22 7.93 26.79
N SER A 146 2.56 8.58 25.67
CA SER A 146 1.63 8.75 24.54
C SER A 146 1.94 7.77 23.41
N ASP A 147 1.17 6.68 23.33
CA ASP A 147 1.20 5.71 22.21
C ASP A 147 2.61 5.12 21.91
N ASP A 148 3.38 4.85 22.98
CA ASP A 148 4.79 4.38 22.97
C ASP A 148 4.97 2.93 22.51
N ARG A 149 4.52 2.64 21.30
CA ARG A 149 4.49 1.28 20.78
C ARG A 149 5.24 1.20 19.44
N PRO A 150 6.56 1.52 19.43
CA PRO A 150 7.41 1.42 18.23
C PRO A 150 7.42 0.03 17.60
N ALA A 151 7.10 -0.99 18.40
CA ALA A 151 7.07 -2.39 18.03
C ALA A 151 5.65 -2.94 17.78
N GLU A 152 4.60 -2.11 17.89
CA GLU A 152 3.25 -2.56 17.54
C GLU A 152 2.93 -2.31 16.07
N ALA A 153 2.14 -3.23 15.52
CA ALA A 153 1.63 -3.15 14.16
C ALA A 153 0.92 -1.80 13.95
N LEU A 154 1.31 -1.06 12.89
CA LEU A 154 0.73 0.23 12.55
C LEU A 154 -0.21 0.06 11.35
N PRO A 155 -1.54 0.05 11.55
CA PRO A 155 -2.51 -0.18 10.48
C PRO A 155 -2.34 0.81 9.33
N PHE A 156 -2.60 0.36 8.10
CA PHE A 156 -2.47 1.17 6.88
C PHE A 156 -3.26 2.49 6.94
N ALA A 157 -4.42 2.48 7.59
CA ALA A 157 -5.23 3.68 7.83
C ALA A 157 -4.47 4.79 8.59
N ARG A 158 -3.50 4.44 9.44
CA ARG A 158 -2.65 5.38 10.21
C ARG A 158 -1.36 5.79 9.49
N TRP A 159 -1.12 5.27 8.29
CA TRP A 159 0.03 5.67 7.48
C TRP A 159 -0.18 7.07 6.92
N THR A 160 0.88 7.87 6.88
CA THR A 160 0.87 9.16 6.19
C THR A 160 0.90 8.97 4.67
N ARG A 161 0.59 10.04 3.93
CA ARG A 161 0.69 10.04 2.47
C ARG A 161 2.09 9.68 1.98
N ALA A 162 3.15 10.13 2.68
CA ALA A 162 4.52 9.82 2.30
C ALA A 162 4.83 8.33 2.51
N GLU A 163 4.37 7.75 3.62
CA GLU A 163 4.56 6.32 3.93
C GLU A 163 3.80 5.42 2.95
N ARG A 164 2.57 5.77 2.57
CA ARG A 164 1.80 5.07 1.52
C ARG A 164 2.47 5.12 0.14
N ARG A 165 3.37 6.08 -0.11
CA ARG A 165 4.20 6.12 -1.33
C ARG A 165 5.47 5.27 -1.23
N LEU A 166 5.95 5.00 -0.02
CA LEU A 166 7.15 4.21 0.26
C LEU A 166 6.86 2.72 0.52
N GLY A 167 5.61 2.39 0.83
CA GLY A 167 5.17 1.01 1.09
C GLY A 167 5.60 0.04 -0.02
N PRO A 168 6.15 -1.13 0.32
CA PRO A 168 6.55 -2.12 -0.66
C PRO A 168 5.31 -2.77 -1.31
N PRO A 169 5.46 -3.33 -2.52
CA PRO A 169 4.40 -4.14 -3.10
C PRO A 169 4.16 -5.41 -2.26
N LEU A 170 2.93 -5.91 -2.26
CA LEU A 170 2.58 -7.20 -1.66
C LEU A 170 2.32 -8.26 -2.74
N VAL A 171 2.84 -9.46 -2.53
CA VAL A 171 2.51 -10.66 -3.30
C VAL A 171 1.67 -11.56 -2.42
N VAL A 172 0.41 -11.77 -2.82
CA VAL A 172 -0.59 -12.47 -2.02
C VAL A 172 -1.01 -13.73 -2.76
N ARG A 173 -0.70 -14.90 -2.20
CA ARG A 173 -1.26 -16.17 -2.67
C ARG A 173 -2.61 -16.38 -2.01
N VAL A 174 -3.61 -16.64 -2.84
CA VAL A 174 -5.00 -16.71 -2.37
C VAL A 174 -5.77 -17.77 -3.17
N PRO A 175 -6.45 -18.70 -2.50
CA PRO A 175 -7.40 -19.59 -3.16
C PRO A 175 -8.52 -18.78 -3.82
N GLY A 176 -8.94 -19.16 -5.02
CA GLY A 176 -10.03 -18.49 -5.73
C GLY A 176 -11.36 -18.52 -4.96
N SER A 177 -11.55 -19.48 -4.05
CA SER A 177 -12.68 -19.55 -3.11
C SER A 177 -12.63 -18.49 -1.99
N ALA A 178 -11.46 -17.94 -1.67
CA ALA A 178 -11.25 -16.89 -0.68
C ALA A 178 -11.07 -15.50 -1.33
N LEU A 179 -11.11 -15.43 -2.67
CA LEU A 179 -10.82 -14.20 -3.41
C LEU A 179 -11.98 -13.20 -3.31
N ARG A 180 -11.87 -12.28 -2.36
CA ARG A 180 -12.78 -11.13 -2.17
C ARG A 180 -12.06 -9.80 -2.44
N ALA A 181 -11.63 -9.59 -3.67
CA ALA A 181 -10.72 -8.50 -3.99
C ALA A 181 -11.31 -7.10 -3.74
N ALA A 182 -12.62 -6.91 -3.89
CA ALA A 182 -13.27 -5.61 -3.63
C ALA A 182 -12.97 -5.06 -2.21
N ALA A 183 -12.77 -5.93 -1.22
CA ALA A 183 -12.43 -5.54 0.15
C ALA A 183 -11.01 -4.97 0.30
N LEU A 184 -10.19 -5.00 -0.76
CA LEU A 184 -8.85 -4.43 -0.77
C LEU A 184 -8.81 -2.96 -1.18
N ALA A 185 -9.95 -2.37 -1.58
CA ALA A 185 -10.02 -1.00 -2.07
C ALA A 185 -9.39 0.03 -1.12
N GLU A 186 -9.55 -0.14 0.20
CA GLU A 186 -8.99 0.78 1.20
C GLU A 186 -7.46 0.75 1.30
N PHE A 187 -6.82 -0.30 0.80
CA PHE A 187 -5.36 -0.42 0.76
C PHE A 187 -4.76 0.16 -0.53
N LEU A 188 -5.59 0.53 -1.51
CA LEU A 188 -5.16 1.07 -2.80
C LEU A 188 -5.04 2.59 -2.73
N ASP A 189 -4.03 3.07 -1.99
CA ASP A 189 -3.67 4.49 -1.90
C ASP A 189 -2.15 4.70 -1.99
N GLY A 190 -1.74 5.93 -2.30
CA GLY A 190 -0.34 6.30 -2.50
C GLY A 190 0.28 5.61 -3.70
N ARG A 191 1.28 4.76 -3.48
CA ARG A 191 1.90 3.89 -4.50
C ARG A 191 1.82 2.41 -4.10
N GLN A 192 0.89 2.07 -3.22
CA GLN A 192 0.70 0.70 -2.77
C GLN A 192 0.31 -0.20 -3.94
N ARG A 193 1.01 -1.32 -4.08
CA ARG A 193 0.77 -2.32 -5.12
C ARG A 193 0.45 -3.65 -4.47
N ILE A 194 -0.59 -4.33 -4.95
CA ILE A 194 -0.97 -5.65 -4.46
C ILE A 194 -1.06 -6.58 -5.68
N VAL A 195 -0.33 -7.68 -5.68
CA VAL A 195 -0.38 -8.69 -6.73
C VAL A 195 -0.91 -9.99 -6.15
N LEU A 196 -2.07 -10.42 -6.62
CA LEU A 196 -2.74 -11.63 -6.20
C LEU A 196 -2.30 -12.78 -7.12
N VAL A 197 -1.84 -13.89 -6.56
CA VAL A 197 -1.63 -15.15 -7.27
C VAL A 197 -2.79 -16.07 -6.87
N VAL A 198 -3.73 -16.24 -7.79
CA VAL A 198 -5.01 -16.91 -7.51
C VAL A 198 -4.89 -18.40 -7.80
N GLU A 199 -5.09 -19.22 -6.77
CA GLU A 199 -5.01 -20.67 -6.86
C GLU A 199 -6.39 -21.31 -7.05
N GLY A 200 -6.52 -22.19 -8.05
CA GLY A 200 -7.77 -22.86 -8.35
C GLY A 200 -8.83 -21.95 -8.97
N GLU A 201 -10.07 -22.43 -9.05
CA GLU A 201 -11.19 -21.75 -9.69
C GLU A 201 -11.59 -20.46 -8.94
N CYS A 202 -11.80 -19.36 -9.66
CA CYS A 202 -12.24 -18.09 -9.10
C CYS A 202 -13.40 -17.50 -9.89
N ALA A 203 -14.00 -16.42 -9.38
CA ALA A 203 -14.96 -15.63 -10.14
C ALA A 203 -14.33 -15.15 -11.48
N PRO A 204 -15.13 -14.89 -12.54
CA PRO A 204 -14.59 -14.51 -13.85
C PRO A 204 -13.87 -13.16 -13.86
N VAL A 205 -14.33 -12.17 -13.08
CA VAL A 205 -13.79 -10.81 -13.08
C VAL A 205 -13.58 -10.24 -11.67
N PRO A 206 -12.80 -10.91 -10.80
CA PRO A 206 -12.67 -10.55 -9.38
C PRO A 206 -12.23 -9.11 -9.14
N LEU A 207 -11.50 -8.49 -10.09
CA LEU A 207 -10.98 -7.14 -9.93
C LEU A 207 -11.89 -6.03 -10.49
N VAL A 208 -13.02 -6.34 -11.13
CA VAL A 208 -13.83 -5.32 -11.83
C VAL A 208 -14.28 -4.18 -10.90
N ARG A 209 -14.59 -4.50 -9.64
CA ARG A 209 -15.04 -3.53 -8.64
C ARG A 209 -13.94 -2.57 -8.17
N LEU A 210 -12.68 -2.85 -8.50
CA LEU A 210 -11.53 -2.01 -8.21
C LEU A 210 -11.15 -1.10 -9.38
N VAL A 211 -11.88 -1.16 -10.49
CA VAL A 211 -11.73 -0.23 -11.61
C VAL A 211 -12.26 1.14 -11.18
N THR A 212 -11.35 1.95 -10.64
CA THR A 212 -11.62 3.31 -10.16
C THR A 212 -10.64 4.30 -10.76
N PRO A 213 -11.00 5.58 -10.91
CA PRO A 213 -10.08 6.60 -11.39
C PRO A 213 -8.79 6.64 -10.57
N GLY A 214 -7.63 6.56 -11.23
CA GLY A 214 -6.32 6.63 -10.58
C GLY A 214 -5.75 5.30 -10.06
N THR A 215 -6.51 4.20 -10.14
CA THR A 215 -6.04 2.87 -9.75
C THR A 215 -5.69 2.04 -10.98
N PHE A 216 -4.46 1.56 -11.10
CA PHE A 216 -4.10 0.61 -12.15
C PHE A 216 -4.62 -0.79 -11.80
N VAL A 217 -5.39 -1.42 -12.69
CA VAL A 217 -5.94 -2.77 -12.46
C VAL A 217 -5.51 -3.70 -13.59
N LEU A 218 -4.98 -4.87 -13.25
CA LEU A 218 -4.56 -5.88 -14.22
C LEU A 218 -5.10 -7.26 -13.83
N GLN A 219 -5.83 -7.90 -14.72
CA GLN A 219 -6.19 -9.30 -14.58
C GLN A 219 -5.59 -10.08 -15.75
N THR A 220 -4.69 -11.01 -15.46
CA THR A 220 -3.86 -11.70 -16.45
C THR A 220 -3.65 -13.16 -16.04
N ALA A 221 -3.20 -14.03 -16.94
CA ALA A 221 -2.89 -15.42 -16.60
C ALA A 221 -1.48 -15.61 -16.01
N ASP A 222 -0.57 -14.69 -16.29
CA ASP A 222 0.86 -14.79 -15.96
C ASP A 222 1.45 -13.44 -15.54
N ALA A 223 2.78 -13.31 -15.52
CA ALA A 223 3.46 -12.08 -15.12
C ALA A 223 3.39 -10.95 -16.19
N ALA A 224 2.76 -11.16 -17.35
CA ALA A 224 2.67 -10.17 -18.40
C ALA A 224 1.91 -8.91 -17.93
N GLY A 225 2.47 -7.74 -18.21
CA GLY A 225 1.89 -6.45 -17.86
C GLY A 225 2.21 -5.96 -16.44
N LEU A 226 2.90 -6.74 -15.59
CA LEU A 226 3.35 -6.27 -14.28
C LEU A 226 4.34 -5.10 -14.38
N ASP A 227 5.09 -5.00 -15.47
CA ASP A 227 5.95 -3.87 -15.79
C ASP A 227 5.16 -2.56 -15.96
N ARG A 228 3.94 -2.62 -16.51
CA ARG A 228 3.03 -1.46 -16.61
C ARG A 228 2.51 -1.05 -15.22
N LEU A 229 2.12 -2.02 -14.40
CA LEU A 229 1.72 -1.79 -12.99
C LEU A 229 2.85 -1.08 -12.20
N LEU A 230 4.09 -1.49 -12.41
CA LEU A 230 5.24 -0.90 -11.72
C LEU A 230 5.55 0.52 -12.19
N ARG A 231 5.38 0.80 -13.49
CA ARG A 231 5.57 2.14 -14.09
C ARG A 231 4.51 3.16 -13.65
N TRP A 232 3.32 2.72 -13.28
CA TRP A 232 2.27 3.60 -12.77
C TRP A 232 2.68 4.28 -11.45
N ASP A 233 2.60 5.62 -11.41
CA ASP A 233 2.89 6.44 -10.21
C ASP A 233 1.64 6.66 -9.34
N GLY A 234 0.96 5.56 -9.03
CA GLY A 234 -0.23 5.54 -8.17
C GLY A 234 -0.47 4.15 -7.59
N PRO A 235 -1.62 3.95 -6.92
CA PRO A 235 -1.97 2.64 -6.42
C PRO A 235 -2.30 1.69 -7.57
N GLY A 236 -2.11 0.40 -7.33
CA GLY A 236 -2.49 -0.59 -8.32
C GLY A 236 -2.64 -1.99 -7.77
N ILE A 237 -3.43 -2.77 -8.48
CA ILE A 237 -3.68 -4.16 -8.16
C ILE A 237 -3.58 -5.03 -9.40
N ALA A 238 -2.95 -6.19 -9.26
CA ALA A 238 -2.94 -7.21 -10.30
C ALA A 238 -3.43 -8.54 -9.74
N ALA A 239 -4.02 -9.39 -10.58
CA ALA A 239 -4.34 -10.76 -10.27
C ALA A 239 -3.91 -11.69 -11.40
N LEU A 240 -3.10 -12.68 -11.05
CA LEU A 240 -2.79 -13.84 -11.88
C LEU A 240 -3.90 -14.87 -11.68
N VAL A 241 -4.82 -14.92 -12.63
CA VAL A 241 -6.05 -15.72 -12.57
C VAL A 241 -5.90 -17.02 -13.37
N PRO A 242 -6.63 -18.09 -13.01
CA PRO A 242 -6.69 -19.33 -13.80
C PRO A 242 -7.30 -19.10 -15.19
N ASP A 243 -7.13 -20.09 -16.06
CA ASP A 243 -7.85 -20.14 -17.33
C ASP A 243 -9.37 -20.20 -17.10
N GLY A 244 -10.11 -19.38 -17.85
CA GLY A 244 -11.55 -19.22 -17.71
C GLY A 244 -11.99 -17.96 -16.96
N ALA A 245 -11.05 -17.19 -16.40
CA ALA A 245 -11.30 -15.82 -15.97
C ALA A 245 -11.04 -14.82 -17.13
N ALA A 246 -11.64 -13.63 -17.04
CA ALA A 246 -11.38 -12.55 -17.99
C ALA A 246 -9.94 -12.06 -17.87
N ARG A 247 -9.40 -11.53 -18.96
CA ARG A 247 -8.10 -10.85 -18.99
C ARG A 247 -8.32 -9.45 -19.47
N PHE A 248 -7.93 -8.48 -18.66
CA PHE A 248 -8.15 -7.07 -18.94
C PHE A 248 -7.17 -6.18 -18.20
N VAL A 249 -7.03 -4.97 -18.69
CA VAL A 249 -6.23 -3.90 -18.10
C VAL A 249 -7.09 -2.67 -17.95
N HIS A 250 -7.06 -2.05 -16.78
CA HIS A 250 -7.46 -0.66 -16.59
C HIS A 250 -6.19 0.18 -16.36
N ASP A 251 -5.84 1.00 -17.35
CA ASP A 251 -4.74 1.95 -17.29
C ASP A 251 -5.29 3.38 -17.10
N PRO A 252 -5.14 3.99 -15.92
CA PRO A 252 -5.61 5.34 -15.66
C PRO A 252 -5.03 6.41 -16.60
N ALA A 253 -3.87 6.16 -17.21
CA ALA A 253 -3.19 7.09 -18.10
C ALA A 253 -3.65 7.01 -19.56
N ALA A 254 -4.42 5.97 -19.94
CA ALA A 254 -4.73 5.71 -21.34
C ALA A 254 -5.81 6.61 -21.94
N GLY A 255 -6.57 7.35 -21.14
CA GLY A 255 -7.55 8.31 -21.65
C GLY A 255 -8.40 8.97 -20.57
N ALA A 256 -9.29 9.88 -21.00
CA ALA A 256 -10.16 10.62 -20.09
C ALA A 256 -11.40 9.78 -19.69
N HIS A 257 -11.80 8.82 -20.51
CA HIS A 257 -13.01 8.03 -20.29
C HIS A 257 -12.72 6.57 -19.93
N ALA A 258 -13.66 5.91 -19.23
CA ALA A 258 -13.50 4.52 -18.79
C ALA A 258 -13.20 3.56 -19.95
N TRP A 259 -13.90 3.69 -21.09
CA TRP A 259 -13.70 2.85 -22.28
C TRP A 259 -12.38 3.08 -23.02
N GLU A 260 -11.66 4.16 -22.70
CA GLU A 260 -10.30 4.40 -23.20
C GLU A 260 -9.26 3.80 -22.25
N ARG A 261 -9.60 3.70 -20.96
CA ARG A 261 -8.74 3.19 -19.91
C ARG A 261 -8.83 1.68 -19.76
N VAL A 262 -9.98 1.08 -20.07
CA VAL A 262 -10.21 -0.37 -20.00
C VAL A 262 -9.97 -1.02 -21.36
N THR A 263 -9.04 -1.96 -21.41
CA THR A 263 -8.79 -2.83 -22.56
C THR A 263 -9.09 -4.28 -22.20
N LEU A 264 -9.92 -4.95 -22.99
CA LEU A 264 -10.25 -6.37 -22.83
C LEU A 264 -9.35 -7.20 -23.74
N GLU A 265 -8.64 -8.16 -23.17
CA GLU A 265 -7.80 -9.10 -23.91
C GLU A 265 -8.54 -10.42 -24.16
N SER A 266 -9.26 -10.92 -23.15
CA SER A 266 -10.12 -12.10 -23.29
C SER A 266 -11.29 -12.03 -22.33
N VAL A 267 -12.46 -12.47 -22.77
CA VAL A 267 -13.66 -12.59 -21.94
C VAL A 267 -14.10 -14.06 -21.97
N PRO A 268 -14.48 -14.67 -20.83
CA PRO A 268 -14.95 -16.04 -20.83
C PRO A 268 -16.25 -16.19 -21.62
N ASP A 269 -16.28 -17.12 -22.57
CA ASP A 269 -17.47 -17.37 -23.42
C ASP A 269 -18.60 -18.08 -22.65
N ARG A 270 -18.27 -18.69 -21.50
CA ARG A 270 -19.21 -19.50 -20.72
C ARG A 270 -19.80 -18.67 -19.59
N VAL A 271 -21.13 -18.58 -19.58
CA VAL A 271 -21.89 -17.99 -18.47
C VAL A 271 -21.57 -18.76 -17.17
N PRO A 272 -21.28 -18.05 -16.05
CA PRO A 272 -21.06 -18.68 -14.75
C PRO A 272 -22.24 -19.57 -14.36
N ARG A 273 -21.96 -20.79 -13.89
CA ARG A 273 -23.02 -21.77 -13.52
C ARG A 273 -23.02 -22.14 -12.04
N LYS A 274 -21.95 -21.83 -11.32
CA LYS A 274 -21.76 -22.20 -9.91
C LYS A 274 -21.36 -20.97 -9.10
N ALA A 275 -21.73 -20.96 -7.82
CA ALA A 275 -21.24 -19.97 -6.90
C ALA A 275 -19.76 -20.23 -6.58
N ILE A 276 -18.93 -19.20 -6.67
CA ILE A 276 -17.48 -19.29 -6.45
C ILE A 276 -17.06 -18.05 -5.69
N GLY A 277 -16.14 -18.23 -4.74
CA GLY A 277 -15.65 -17.13 -3.92
C GLY A 277 -16.81 -16.38 -3.31
N GLY A 278 -17.82 -17.11 -2.81
CA GLY A 278 -19.17 -16.70 -2.38
C GLY A 278 -19.84 -15.55 -3.13
N LEU A 279 -19.66 -15.48 -4.44
CA LEU A 279 -20.53 -14.77 -5.37
C LEU A 279 -21.46 -15.78 -6.04
N SER A 280 -22.74 -15.45 -6.15
CA SER A 280 -23.69 -16.26 -6.94
C SER A 280 -23.35 -16.22 -8.43
N ALA A 281 -23.87 -17.17 -9.21
CA ALA A 281 -23.70 -17.16 -10.66
C ALA A 281 -24.24 -15.88 -11.31
N THR A 282 -25.35 -15.34 -10.79
CA THR A 282 -25.93 -14.07 -11.24
C THR A 282 -25.00 -12.89 -10.94
N GLN A 283 -24.46 -12.80 -9.72
CA GLN A 283 -23.51 -11.76 -9.34
C GLN A 283 -22.24 -11.80 -10.21
N GLN A 284 -21.74 -13.00 -10.52
CA GLN A 284 -20.60 -13.17 -11.42
C GLN A 284 -20.92 -12.72 -12.85
N ALA A 285 -22.16 -12.94 -13.33
CA ALA A 285 -22.60 -12.46 -14.64
C ALA A 285 -22.75 -10.93 -14.67
N GLU A 286 -23.30 -10.32 -13.62
CA GLU A 286 -23.39 -8.86 -13.46
C GLU A 286 -22.02 -8.20 -13.44
N GLU A 287 -21.02 -8.82 -12.81
CA GLU A 287 -19.63 -8.32 -12.82
C GLU A 287 -18.98 -8.40 -14.20
N LEU A 288 -19.32 -9.43 -14.98
CA LEU A 288 -18.87 -9.56 -16.36
C LEU A 288 -19.51 -8.49 -17.26
N GLU A 289 -20.81 -8.25 -17.09
CA GLU A 289 -21.52 -7.18 -17.79
C GLU A 289 -20.98 -5.80 -17.41
N LEU A 290 -20.66 -5.57 -16.13
CA LEU A 290 -20.00 -4.36 -15.66
C LEU A 290 -18.67 -4.14 -16.41
N LEU A 291 -17.82 -5.17 -16.49
CA LEU A 291 -16.55 -5.08 -17.23
C LEU A 291 -16.77 -4.69 -18.70
N GLN A 292 -17.74 -5.32 -19.36
CA GLN A 292 -18.08 -5.02 -20.76
C GLN A 292 -18.59 -3.58 -20.92
N SER A 293 -19.45 -3.12 -20.02
CA SER A 293 -19.96 -1.75 -20.04
C SER A 293 -18.86 -0.71 -19.87
N LEU A 294 -17.87 -0.97 -18.99
CA LEU A 294 -16.74 -0.09 -18.77
C LEU A 294 -15.82 0.01 -19.99
N ALA A 295 -15.68 -1.07 -20.76
CA ALA A 295 -14.90 -1.12 -21.98
C ALA A 295 -15.64 -0.58 -23.23
N THR A 296 -16.96 -0.45 -23.15
CA THR A 296 -17.80 -0.06 -24.31
C THR A 296 -17.95 1.45 -24.39
N ARG A 297 -17.64 2.02 -25.57
CA ARG A 297 -17.90 3.43 -25.84
C ARG A 297 -19.42 3.68 -25.94
N PRO A 298 -20.00 4.62 -25.16
CA PRO A 298 -21.42 4.94 -25.23
C PRO A 298 -21.82 5.49 -26.61
N ALA A 299 -23.00 5.10 -27.08
CA ALA A 299 -23.63 5.70 -28.25
C ALA A 299 -23.93 7.18 -27.97
N GLY A 300 -23.21 8.08 -28.64
CA GLY A 300 -23.32 9.53 -28.45
C GLY A 300 -22.09 10.21 -27.84
N ALA A 301 -21.04 9.45 -27.46
CA ALA A 301 -19.75 10.05 -27.15
C ALA A 301 -19.17 10.72 -28.40
N GLY A 302 -19.09 12.06 -28.41
CA GLY A 302 -18.58 12.87 -29.52
C GLY A 302 -17.19 12.44 -30.02
N PRO A 303 -16.78 12.80 -31.25
CA PRO A 303 -15.55 12.31 -31.87
C PRO A 303 -14.32 12.59 -30.99
N ARG A 304 -13.30 11.71 -31.10
CA ARG A 304 -12.06 11.87 -30.34
C ARG A 304 -11.44 13.23 -30.69
N ALA A 305 -10.98 13.97 -29.69
CA ALA A 305 -10.18 15.17 -29.92
C ALA A 305 -8.90 14.76 -30.68
N GLY A 306 -8.90 14.97 -32.01
CA GLY A 306 -7.81 14.56 -32.91
C GLY A 306 -8.26 13.97 -34.25
N GLU A 307 -9.54 13.63 -34.46
CA GLU A 307 -10.04 13.29 -35.79
C GLU A 307 -10.35 14.57 -36.59
N PRO A 308 -9.81 14.75 -37.81
CA PRO A 308 -10.14 15.91 -38.62
C PRO A 308 -11.62 15.80 -39.04
N ALA A 309 -12.44 16.73 -38.55
CA ALA A 309 -13.82 16.87 -38.96
C ALA A 309 -13.88 17.29 -40.44
N GLY A 310 -14.12 16.33 -41.33
CA GLY A 310 -14.46 16.58 -42.71
C GLY A 310 -15.95 16.94 -42.84
N GLY A 311 -16.25 18.16 -43.26
CA GLY A 311 -17.56 18.54 -43.81
C GLY A 311 -18.20 19.79 -43.19
N PRO A 312 -18.53 20.83 -44.00
CA PRO A 312 -18.97 22.13 -43.50
C PRO A 312 -20.49 22.18 -43.28
N GLY A 313 -20.91 22.71 -42.13
CA GLY A 313 -22.32 22.98 -41.84
C GLY A 313 -22.52 23.47 -40.42
N ALA A 314 -22.82 24.75 -40.28
CA ALA A 314 -22.87 25.50 -39.02
C ALA A 314 -24.03 25.13 -38.07
N ALA A 315 -23.82 25.31 -36.77
CA ALA A 315 -24.73 26.04 -35.85
C ALA A 315 -24.05 26.31 -34.48
N PRO A 316 -24.39 27.40 -33.78
CA PRO A 316 -23.68 27.88 -32.59
C PRO A 316 -24.17 27.21 -31.29
N GLY A 317 -23.23 27.00 -30.36
CA GLY A 317 -23.49 26.93 -28.91
C GLY A 317 -24.29 25.74 -28.40
N ALA A 318 -23.73 24.53 -28.47
CA ALA A 318 -24.18 23.45 -27.61
C ALA A 318 -23.70 23.73 -26.19
N GLY A 319 -24.60 24.24 -25.33
CA GLY A 319 -24.37 24.35 -23.88
C GLY A 319 -23.84 23.02 -23.32
N GLU A 320 -22.92 23.14 -22.38
CA GLU A 320 -22.16 22.05 -21.81
C GLU A 320 -23.14 20.96 -21.31
N PRO A 321 -22.81 19.66 -21.35
CA PRO A 321 -23.71 18.61 -20.87
C PRO A 321 -24.22 18.85 -19.43
N ALA A 322 -23.39 19.53 -18.63
CA ALA A 322 -23.73 20.01 -17.30
C ALA A 322 -24.87 21.07 -17.31
N ASP A 323 -24.85 22.00 -18.27
CA ASP A 323 -25.90 23.03 -18.42
C ASP A 323 -27.24 22.42 -18.82
N LYS A 324 -27.22 21.39 -19.67
CA LYS A 324 -28.44 20.65 -20.05
C LYS A 324 -29.02 19.87 -18.88
N LEU A 325 -28.17 19.27 -18.05
CA LEU A 325 -28.60 18.60 -16.82
C LEU A 325 -29.16 19.61 -15.81
N ALA A 326 -28.49 20.75 -15.62
CA ALA A 326 -28.93 21.82 -14.74
C ALA A 326 -30.30 22.37 -15.18
N ALA A 327 -30.46 22.66 -16.48
CA ALA A 327 -31.73 23.10 -17.04
C ALA A 327 -32.85 22.06 -16.87
N TRP A 328 -32.54 20.77 -17.05
CA TRP A 328 -33.51 19.69 -16.85
C TRP A 328 -33.93 19.56 -15.38
N ILE A 329 -32.98 19.64 -14.43
CA ILE A 329 -33.27 19.58 -13.00
C ILE A 329 -34.13 20.78 -12.60
N LEU A 330 -33.78 21.98 -13.05
CA LEU A 330 -34.55 23.19 -12.77
C LEU A 330 -35.96 23.14 -13.39
N SER A 331 -36.14 22.47 -14.54
CA SER A 331 -37.47 22.26 -15.14
C SER A 331 -38.36 21.25 -14.38
N ARG A 332 -37.79 20.48 -13.45
CA ARG A 332 -38.47 19.47 -12.63
C ARG A 332 -38.82 19.96 -11.23
N VAL A 333 -38.22 21.06 -10.78
CA VAL A 333 -38.51 21.66 -9.48
C VAL A 333 -39.56 22.74 -9.69
N ASP A 334 -40.78 22.48 -9.22
CA ASP A 334 -41.80 23.52 -9.13
C ASP A 334 -41.47 24.43 -7.94
N LEU A 335 -40.87 25.59 -8.22
CA LEU A 335 -40.50 26.59 -7.20
C LEU A 335 -41.69 27.49 -6.81
N SER A 336 -42.90 27.17 -7.28
CA SER A 336 -44.10 27.98 -7.04
C SER A 336 -44.58 28.01 -5.58
N ASP A 337 -44.06 27.14 -4.71
CA ASP A 337 -44.40 27.09 -3.27
C ASP A 337 -43.39 27.82 -2.36
N LEU A 338 -42.45 28.58 -2.92
CA LEU A 338 -41.59 29.50 -2.15
C LEU A 338 -42.03 30.96 -2.38
N GLY A 339 -43.19 31.30 -1.84
CA GLY A 339 -43.75 32.65 -1.76
C GLY A 339 -44.59 32.84 -0.51
#